data_AF-A0A812R439-F1
#
_entry.id   AF-A0A812R439-F1
#
_cell.length_a   1.000
_cell.length_b   1.000
_cell.length_c   1.000
_cell.angle_alpha   90.00
_cell.angle_beta   90.00
_cell.angle_gamma   90.00
#
_symmetry.space_group_name_H-M   'P 1'
#
loop_
_entity.id
_entity.type
_entity.pdbx_description
1 polymer ?
#
loop_
_entity_poly.entity_id
_entity_poly.type
_entity_poly.pdbx_seq_one_letter_code
_entity_poly.pdbx_strand_id
1 'polypeptide(L)'
;MVARLSWALSPLLISLATEAVSSEVSAAGCPYFHQTACTAEPFRSFLEEWKQKTRCWLCDSQQLVLQARGVLQDLLYTQRPQLPVIGAEEVNLHPVWKETCVSGFLLAVFASTRSQSIQPWSFYDIGLSLITGCAFEEATFFALYGITPSQVAYNFYILGLPYHLPDPVLHIQEAEIGRADGAEAAPLVIDVGMGLGADSRYFLSQGFRVVAVEANRRAIEVAMTIDWVKPLVLAGKLLFLHAAVAPPGGGGSSTTVYAFDQRPEQSNAQAWVEEVGGVATSVRTIECADLLRLFGQAVYMKIDVESSTIDCLDSLVQSQRDAGRRPELPKFLSMELEAAQLFEPFYRNLKELGYLFYKACRQYVYSPSPCEQGQYSKEVPGCGSGPFGVAAVDYLRGLRWNPIHELPSDRQWVEEFEKGLDWFDLHAMRMA
;
A
#
# COMPACT_ATOMS: atom_id res chain seq x y z
N MET A 1 -40.10 48.53 -2.99
CA MET A 1 -38.92 48.76 -3.86
C MET A 1 -37.69 48.31 -3.08
N VAL A 2 -37.44 46.99 -3.04
CA VAL A 2 -36.23 46.37 -2.47
C VAL A 2 -35.97 45.14 -3.33
N ALA A 3 -34.86 45.16 -4.06
CA ALA A 3 -34.48 44.13 -5.03
C ALA A 3 -33.98 42.87 -4.31
N ARG A 4 -34.53 41.71 -4.68
CA ARG A 4 -33.98 40.38 -4.35
C ARG A 4 -32.94 40.04 -5.40
N LEU A 5 -31.66 40.04 -5.02
CA LEU A 5 -30.57 39.50 -5.82
C LEU A 5 -30.53 37.97 -5.60
N SER A 6 -31.00 37.25 -6.61
CA SER A 6 -30.82 35.82 -6.80
C SER A 6 -29.37 35.57 -7.21
N TRP A 7 -28.58 34.90 -6.37
CA TRP A 7 -27.30 34.32 -6.76
C TRP A 7 -27.56 32.89 -7.22
N ALA A 8 -27.70 32.72 -8.54
CA ALA A 8 -27.57 31.43 -9.18
C ALA A 8 -26.08 31.04 -9.13
N LEU A 9 -25.73 30.09 -8.26
CA LEU A 9 -24.44 29.43 -8.28
C LEU A 9 -24.46 28.41 -9.43
N SER A 10 -23.86 28.78 -10.56
CA SER A 10 -23.49 27.83 -11.61
C SER A 10 -22.54 26.78 -11.03
N PRO A 11 -22.75 25.48 -11.29
CA PRO A 11 -21.75 24.48 -10.99
C PRO A 11 -20.59 24.70 -11.95
N LEU A 12 -19.48 25.23 -11.43
CA LEU A 12 -18.19 25.14 -12.09
C LEU A 12 -17.87 23.64 -12.19
N LEU A 13 -18.03 23.13 -13.41
CA LEU A 13 -17.45 21.90 -13.88
C LEU A 13 -16.00 21.86 -13.42
N ILE A 14 -15.69 20.92 -12.52
CA ILE A 14 -14.36 20.36 -12.39
C ILE A 14 -14.12 19.60 -13.71
N SER A 15 -13.72 20.36 -14.72
CA SER A 15 -13.04 19.86 -15.89
C SER A 15 -11.63 19.50 -15.41
N LEU A 16 -11.49 18.31 -14.83
CA LEU A 16 -10.19 17.67 -14.71
C LEU A 16 -9.63 17.60 -16.13
N ALA A 17 -8.55 18.33 -16.35
CA ALA A 17 -7.76 18.30 -17.55
C ALA A 17 -7.22 16.87 -17.76
N THR A 18 -8.02 16.01 -18.38
CA THR A 18 -7.49 15.08 -19.36
C THR A 18 -7.26 15.91 -20.62
N GLU A 19 -6.21 16.75 -20.60
CA GLU A 19 -5.60 17.11 -21.88
C GLU A 19 -5.21 15.80 -22.51
N ALA A 20 -5.75 15.57 -23.71
CA ALA A 20 -5.31 14.51 -24.57
C ALA A 20 -3.79 14.65 -24.70
N VAL A 21 -3.06 13.79 -24.00
CA VAL A 21 -1.68 13.46 -24.35
C VAL A 21 -1.78 12.90 -25.74
N SER A 22 -1.60 13.82 -26.67
CA SER A 22 -1.71 13.65 -28.09
C SER A 22 -0.86 12.47 -28.53
N SER A 23 -1.46 11.71 -29.43
CA SER A 23 -1.01 10.60 -30.27
C SER A 23 0.35 10.71 -30.97
N GLU A 24 1.35 11.37 -30.39
CA GLU A 24 2.72 11.50 -30.91
C GLU A 24 3.79 10.93 -29.96
N VAL A 25 3.41 10.13 -28.95
CA VAL A 25 4.37 9.18 -28.36
C VAL A 25 4.67 8.15 -29.46
N SER A 26 5.81 8.40 -30.11
CA SER A 26 6.22 7.84 -31.39
C SER A 26 5.96 6.34 -31.57
N ALA A 27 5.69 5.96 -32.82
CA ALA A 27 5.69 4.58 -33.31
C ALA A 27 7.06 3.84 -33.13
N ALA A 28 8.00 4.40 -32.37
CA ALA A 28 9.27 3.80 -31.97
C ALA A 28 9.27 3.35 -30.47
N GLY A 29 8.13 2.90 -29.95
CA GLY A 29 8.02 1.71 -29.10
C GLY A 29 8.43 1.76 -27.62
N CYS A 30 9.19 2.74 -27.13
CA CYS A 30 9.73 2.70 -25.76
C CYS A 30 10.19 4.08 -25.24
N PRO A 31 9.35 4.89 -24.56
CA PRO A 31 9.71 6.27 -24.17
C PRO A 31 10.84 6.37 -23.13
N TYR A 32 11.12 5.28 -22.42
CA TYR A 32 12.12 5.23 -21.36
C TYR A 32 13.38 4.42 -21.72
N PHE A 33 13.56 4.07 -23.00
CA PHE A 33 14.70 3.28 -23.45
C PHE A 33 15.43 3.91 -24.62
N HIS A 34 16.73 3.65 -24.69
CA HIS A 34 17.48 3.85 -25.93
C HIS A 34 16.90 2.95 -27.03
N GLN A 35 16.74 3.49 -28.24
CA GLN A 35 16.06 2.82 -29.35
C GLN A 35 16.66 1.43 -29.67
N THR A 36 17.99 1.32 -29.61
CA THR A 36 18.72 0.04 -29.81
C THR A 36 18.28 -1.03 -28.80
N ALA A 37 18.16 -0.67 -27.52
CA ALA A 37 17.72 -1.58 -26.48
C ALA A 37 16.25 -2.00 -26.69
N CYS A 38 15.39 -1.03 -27.03
CA CYS A 38 13.97 -1.30 -27.32
C CYS A 38 13.77 -2.32 -28.45
N THR A 39 14.63 -2.29 -29.48
CA THR A 39 14.53 -3.21 -30.63
C THR A 39 15.19 -4.56 -30.41
N ALA A 40 16.04 -4.71 -29.38
CA ALA A 40 16.76 -5.94 -29.11
C ALA A 40 15.78 -7.07 -28.73
N GLU A 41 15.97 -8.26 -29.31
CA GLU A 41 15.09 -9.41 -29.08
C GLU A 41 15.05 -9.87 -27.61
N PRO A 42 16.17 -10.02 -26.88
CA PRO A 42 16.13 -10.38 -25.46
C PRO A 42 15.30 -9.41 -24.62
N PHE A 43 15.37 -8.13 -24.97
CA PHE A 43 14.69 -7.09 -24.25
C PHE A 43 13.17 -7.08 -24.52
N ARG A 44 12.76 -7.29 -25.77
CA ARG A 44 11.34 -7.49 -26.11
C ARG A 44 10.75 -8.74 -25.47
N SER A 45 11.50 -9.84 -25.45
CA SER A 45 11.10 -11.07 -24.76
C SER A 45 10.87 -10.82 -23.28
N PHE A 46 11.80 -10.11 -22.62
CA PHE A 46 11.68 -9.75 -21.22
C PHE A 46 10.43 -8.90 -20.93
N LEU A 47 10.12 -7.88 -21.75
CA LEU A 47 8.93 -7.06 -21.56
C LEU A 47 7.61 -7.84 -21.73
N GLU A 48 7.58 -8.80 -22.66
CA GLU A 48 6.40 -9.65 -22.84
C GLU A 48 6.22 -10.59 -21.65
N GLU A 49 7.30 -11.20 -21.16
CA GLU A 49 7.27 -12.02 -19.93
C GLU A 49 6.90 -11.18 -18.70
N TRP A 50 7.40 -9.95 -18.58
CA TRP A 50 7.03 -9.01 -17.53
C TRP A 50 5.53 -8.69 -17.56
N LYS A 51 4.97 -8.43 -18.74
CA LYS A 51 3.53 -8.17 -18.92
C LYS A 51 2.66 -9.37 -18.54
N GLN A 52 3.17 -10.58 -18.72
CA GLN A 52 2.51 -11.78 -18.21
C GLN A 52 2.60 -11.85 -16.68
N LYS A 53 3.76 -11.51 -16.10
CA LYS A 53 3.98 -11.51 -14.65
C LYS A 53 3.04 -10.57 -13.91
N THR A 54 2.81 -9.36 -14.44
CA THR A 54 1.95 -8.34 -13.80
C THR A 54 0.47 -8.72 -13.76
N ARG A 55 0.08 -9.76 -14.50
CA ARG A 55 -1.26 -10.37 -14.46
C ARG A 55 -1.38 -11.50 -13.45
N CYS A 56 -0.26 -12.00 -12.91
CA CYS A 56 -0.25 -13.11 -11.96
C CYS A 56 1.06 -13.15 -11.17
N TRP A 57 1.06 -12.54 -9.99
CA TRP A 57 2.25 -12.45 -9.14
C TRP A 57 2.66 -13.79 -8.54
N LEU A 58 1.74 -14.75 -8.46
CA LEU A 58 2.00 -16.12 -8.01
C LEU A 58 2.39 -17.10 -9.12
N CYS A 59 2.23 -16.73 -10.39
CA CYS A 59 2.58 -17.61 -11.49
C CYS A 59 4.10 -17.84 -11.56
N ASP A 60 4.48 -19.03 -12.04
CA ASP A 60 5.87 -19.38 -12.26
C ASP A 60 6.53 -18.34 -13.17
N SER A 61 7.71 -17.92 -12.76
CA SER A 61 8.49 -16.86 -13.40
C SER A 61 9.97 -17.21 -13.42
N GLN A 62 10.36 -18.47 -13.23
CA GLN A 62 11.77 -18.89 -13.22
C GLN A 62 12.55 -18.40 -14.44
N GLN A 63 11.96 -18.45 -15.64
CA GLN A 63 12.59 -17.96 -16.86
C GLN A 63 12.84 -16.45 -16.82
N LEU A 64 11.84 -15.68 -16.36
CA LEU A 64 11.94 -14.25 -16.14
C LEU A 64 13.01 -13.91 -15.09
N VAL A 65 13.14 -14.71 -14.02
CA VAL A 65 14.24 -14.59 -13.02
C VAL A 65 15.60 -14.72 -13.69
N LEU A 66 15.77 -15.76 -14.51
CA LEU A 66 17.06 -16.08 -15.12
C LEU A 66 17.47 -15.01 -16.13
N GLN A 67 16.53 -14.55 -16.96
CA GLN A 67 16.74 -13.43 -17.88
C GLN A 67 17.09 -12.15 -17.12
N ALA A 68 16.34 -11.85 -16.07
CA ALA A 68 16.59 -10.70 -15.22
C ALA A 68 18.02 -10.73 -14.65
N ARG A 69 18.41 -11.86 -14.04
CA ARG A 69 19.74 -12.03 -13.47
C ARG A 69 20.86 -11.86 -14.50
N GLY A 70 20.68 -12.36 -15.73
CA GLY A 70 21.66 -12.18 -16.81
C GLY A 70 21.91 -10.70 -17.13
N VAL A 71 20.85 -9.92 -17.28
CA VAL A 71 20.96 -8.46 -17.53
C VAL A 71 21.61 -7.73 -16.34
N LEU A 72 21.28 -8.10 -15.09
CA LEU A 72 21.92 -7.53 -13.90
C LEU A 72 23.43 -7.80 -13.86
N GLN A 73 23.83 -9.04 -14.17
CA GLN A 73 25.24 -9.41 -14.19
C GLN A 73 25.98 -8.63 -15.25
N ASP A 74 25.42 -8.47 -16.44
CA ASP A 74 26.03 -7.65 -17.49
C ASP A 74 26.15 -6.19 -17.04
N LEU A 75 25.12 -5.60 -16.42
CA LEU A 75 25.16 -4.22 -15.92
C LEU A 75 26.22 -4.02 -14.81
N LEU A 76 26.30 -4.95 -13.84
CA LEU A 76 27.21 -4.86 -12.69
C LEU A 76 28.66 -5.23 -13.04
N TYR A 77 28.88 -6.19 -13.94
CA TYR A 77 30.24 -6.55 -14.38
C TYR A 77 30.87 -5.49 -15.28
N THR A 78 30.06 -4.69 -15.99
CA THR A 78 30.57 -3.67 -16.92
C THR A 78 30.95 -2.36 -16.21
N GLN A 79 30.63 -2.17 -14.93
CA GLN A 79 30.69 -0.85 -14.27
C GLN A 79 31.22 -0.92 -12.81
N ARG A 80 32.41 -0.35 -12.54
CA ARG A 80 32.81 0.14 -11.20
C ARG A 80 32.95 1.67 -11.15
N PRO A 81 31.87 2.47 -11.21
CA PRO A 81 31.87 3.82 -10.65
C PRO A 81 31.25 3.83 -9.24
N GLN A 82 31.59 4.82 -8.43
CA GLN A 82 31.01 5.03 -7.10
C GLN A 82 29.50 5.29 -7.23
N LEU A 83 28.71 4.58 -6.44
CA LEU A 83 27.25 4.68 -6.46
C LEU A 83 26.80 6.03 -5.86
N PRO A 84 25.69 6.62 -6.32
CA PRO A 84 25.08 7.76 -5.64
C PRO A 84 24.56 7.38 -4.26
N VAL A 85 24.49 8.35 -3.37
CA VAL A 85 23.96 8.21 -2.01
C VAL A 85 22.57 8.87 -1.95
N ILE A 86 21.57 8.18 -1.39
CA ILE A 86 20.24 8.76 -1.13
C ILE A 86 20.37 10.05 -0.31
N GLY A 87 19.68 11.12 -0.74
CA GLY A 87 19.62 12.39 -0.02
C GLY A 87 20.65 13.45 -0.44
N ALA A 88 21.52 13.19 -1.41
CA ALA A 88 22.37 14.23 -2.00
C ALA A 88 21.56 15.11 -2.97
N GLU A 89 21.64 16.45 -2.81
CA GLU A 89 20.79 17.43 -3.53
C GLU A 89 20.96 17.42 -5.08
N GLU A 90 21.98 16.75 -5.62
CA GLU A 90 22.08 16.45 -7.06
C GLU A 90 22.75 15.09 -7.31
N VAL A 91 21.95 14.05 -7.49
CA VAL A 91 22.44 12.75 -7.96
C VAL A 91 22.64 12.81 -9.48
N ASN A 92 23.83 13.21 -9.90
CA ASN A 92 24.24 13.09 -11.30
C ASN A 92 24.58 11.61 -11.61
N LEU A 93 23.57 10.84 -11.99
CA LEU A 93 23.79 9.50 -12.55
C LEU A 93 24.74 9.59 -13.74
N HIS A 94 25.74 8.70 -13.77
CA HIS A 94 26.64 8.58 -14.91
C HIS A 94 25.81 8.35 -16.19
N PRO A 95 26.15 8.96 -17.35
CA PRO A 95 25.31 8.94 -18.55
C PRO A 95 24.85 7.53 -18.96
N VAL A 96 25.74 6.54 -18.88
CA VAL A 96 25.42 5.12 -19.15
C VAL A 96 24.33 4.57 -18.23
N TRP A 97 24.26 5.02 -16.98
CA TRP A 97 23.19 4.60 -16.05
C TRP A 97 21.85 5.23 -16.40
N LYS A 98 21.85 6.50 -16.84
CA LYS A 98 20.65 7.17 -17.37
C LYS A 98 20.10 6.41 -18.59
N GLU A 99 20.97 5.85 -19.41
CA GLU A 99 20.59 5.03 -20.58
C GLU A 99 20.03 3.64 -20.21
N THR A 100 20.28 3.15 -18.99
CA THR A 100 19.84 1.83 -18.49
C THR A 100 18.71 1.89 -17.46
N CYS A 101 18.18 3.09 -17.19
CA CYS A 101 17.21 3.39 -16.12
C CYS A 101 16.13 2.32 -15.94
N VAL A 102 15.48 1.88 -17.03
CA VAL A 102 14.37 0.94 -16.92
C VAL A 102 14.81 -0.52 -16.81
N SER A 103 15.93 -0.91 -17.43
CA SER A 103 16.47 -2.27 -17.25
C SER A 103 16.93 -2.45 -15.80
N GLY A 104 17.69 -1.50 -15.24
CA GLY A 104 18.05 -1.52 -13.82
C GLY A 104 16.82 -1.50 -12.90
N PHE A 105 15.79 -0.74 -13.27
CA PHE A 105 14.53 -0.66 -12.54
C PHE A 105 13.77 -1.99 -12.54
N LEU A 106 13.44 -2.57 -13.69
CA LEU A 106 12.62 -3.79 -13.78
C LEU A 106 13.31 -4.99 -13.11
N LEU A 107 14.64 -4.99 -13.11
CA LEU A 107 15.47 -5.96 -12.41
C LEU A 107 15.43 -5.79 -10.88
N ALA A 108 15.46 -4.55 -10.42
CA ALA A 108 15.34 -4.25 -9.00
C ALA A 108 13.94 -4.63 -8.49
N VAL A 109 12.88 -4.31 -9.25
CA VAL A 109 11.51 -4.77 -8.96
C VAL A 109 11.49 -6.28 -8.81
N PHE A 110 11.99 -6.99 -9.81
CA PHE A 110 11.94 -8.45 -9.85
C PHE A 110 12.74 -9.12 -8.72
N ALA A 111 13.91 -8.60 -8.36
CA ALA A 111 14.70 -9.10 -7.24
C ALA A 111 14.09 -8.79 -5.86
N SER A 112 13.09 -7.91 -5.79
CA SER A 112 12.45 -7.46 -4.55
C SER A 112 11.06 -8.06 -4.36
N THR A 113 10.23 -8.10 -5.40
CA THR A 113 8.91 -8.71 -5.37
C THR A 113 9.04 -10.22 -5.48
N ARG A 114 8.67 -10.96 -4.44
CA ARG A 114 8.64 -12.44 -4.42
C ARG A 114 10.00 -13.17 -4.52
N SER A 115 11.14 -12.48 -4.41
CA SER A 115 12.43 -13.16 -4.21
C SER A 115 12.41 -13.95 -2.89
N GLN A 116 12.92 -15.18 -2.90
CA GLN A 116 13.13 -15.97 -1.68
C GLN A 116 14.26 -15.42 -0.81
N SER A 117 15.15 -14.61 -1.39
CA SER A 117 16.30 -14.02 -0.70
C SER A 117 16.16 -12.51 -0.65
N ILE A 118 16.16 -11.98 0.57
CA ILE A 118 16.26 -10.55 0.85
C ILE A 118 17.64 -10.09 0.38
N GLN A 119 17.69 -8.90 -0.20
CA GLN A 119 18.93 -8.31 -0.68
C GLN A 119 19.56 -7.45 0.43
N PRO A 120 20.89 -7.21 0.40
CA PRO A 120 21.50 -6.25 1.32
C PRO A 120 20.94 -4.84 1.09
N TRP A 121 20.95 -3.98 2.12
CA TRP A 121 20.46 -2.59 2.03
C TRP A 121 21.01 -1.83 0.81
N SER A 122 22.28 -1.99 0.47
CA SER A 122 22.90 -1.36 -0.70
C SER A 122 22.16 -1.65 -2.01
N PHE A 123 21.50 -2.79 -2.14
CA PHE A 123 20.68 -3.11 -3.30
C PHE A 123 19.42 -2.23 -3.36
N TYR A 124 18.70 -2.14 -2.25
CA TYR A 124 17.48 -1.33 -2.15
C TYR A 124 17.79 0.17 -2.30
N ASP A 125 18.92 0.61 -1.74
CA ASP A 125 19.44 1.97 -1.84
C ASP A 125 19.72 2.38 -3.31
N ILE A 126 20.35 1.49 -4.08
CA ILE A 126 20.55 1.67 -5.53
C ILE A 126 19.19 1.74 -6.24
N GLY A 127 18.28 0.82 -5.92
CA GLY A 127 16.95 0.77 -6.50
C GLY A 127 16.16 2.08 -6.31
N LEU A 128 16.13 2.59 -5.07
CA LEU A 128 15.50 3.86 -4.73
C LEU A 128 16.17 5.06 -5.42
N SER A 129 17.51 5.05 -5.49
CA SER A 129 18.28 6.09 -6.20
C SER A 129 17.97 6.10 -7.70
N LEU A 130 17.76 4.94 -8.32
CA LEU A 130 17.35 4.84 -9.72
C LEU A 130 15.94 5.39 -9.94
N ILE A 131 14.98 5.03 -9.10
CA ILE A 131 13.60 5.53 -9.20
C ILE A 131 13.58 7.06 -9.13
N THR A 132 14.30 7.60 -8.15
CA THR A 132 14.36 9.04 -7.90
C THR A 132 15.13 9.76 -9.01
N GLY A 133 16.26 9.21 -9.45
CA GLY A 133 17.15 9.85 -10.43
C GLY A 133 16.67 9.78 -11.88
N CYS A 134 15.82 8.81 -12.23
CA CYS A 134 15.32 8.62 -13.59
C CYS A 134 14.04 9.39 -13.90
N ALA A 135 13.38 9.98 -12.89
CA ALA A 135 12.22 10.86 -13.04
C ALA A 135 11.11 10.30 -13.96
N PHE A 136 10.75 9.03 -13.76
CA PHE A 136 9.69 8.38 -14.53
C PHE A 136 8.34 9.06 -14.30
N GLU A 137 7.55 9.26 -15.36
CA GLU A 137 6.16 9.71 -15.24
C GLU A 137 5.28 8.50 -14.90
N GLU A 138 4.61 8.58 -13.75
CA GLU A 138 3.87 7.49 -13.12
C GLU A 138 2.81 6.86 -14.04
N ALA A 139 1.98 7.66 -14.72
CA ALA A 139 0.87 7.15 -15.53
C ALA A 139 1.36 6.46 -16.81
N THR A 140 2.34 7.04 -17.49
CA THR A 140 2.99 6.48 -18.67
C THR A 140 3.71 5.19 -18.30
N PHE A 141 4.40 5.17 -17.15
CA PHE A 141 5.09 4.00 -16.67
C PHE A 141 4.09 2.86 -16.36
N PHE A 142 2.99 3.17 -15.68
CA PHE A 142 1.90 2.21 -15.46
C PHE A 142 1.30 1.68 -16.77
N ALA A 143 1.02 2.54 -17.74
CA ALA A 143 0.45 2.14 -19.02
C ALA A 143 1.36 1.15 -19.78
N LEU A 144 2.67 1.28 -19.63
CA LEU A 144 3.66 0.41 -20.26
C LEU A 144 3.90 -0.89 -19.49
N TYR A 145 3.95 -0.83 -18.16
CA TYR A 145 4.48 -1.92 -17.34
C TYR A 145 3.49 -2.49 -16.31
N GLY A 146 2.29 -1.93 -16.17
CA GLY A 146 1.26 -2.38 -15.21
C GLY A 146 1.62 -2.16 -13.74
N ILE A 147 2.69 -1.42 -13.46
CA ILE A 147 3.14 -0.99 -12.14
C ILE A 147 3.67 0.44 -12.27
N THR A 148 3.69 1.18 -11.18
CA THR A 148 4.23 2.54 -11.11
C THR A 148 5.60 2.59 -10.43
N PRO A 149 6.41 3.64 -10.67
CA PRO A 149 7.63 3.88 -9.92
C PRO A 149 7.39 3.97 -8.41
N SER A 150 6.30 4.62 -7.96
CA SER A 150 5.92 4.71 -6.55
C SER A 150 5.61 3.35 -5.91
N GLN A 151 4.92 2.44 -6.60
CA GLN A 151 4.71 1.06 -6.14
C GLN A 151 6.02 0.28 -5.98
N VAL A 152 7.02 0.60 -6.79
CA VAL A 152 8.34 -0.03 -6.68
C VAL A 152 9.15 0.58 -5.55
N ALA A 153 9.10 1.91 -5.39
CA ALA A 153 9.70 2.58 -4.25
C ALA A 153 9.13 2.03 -2.94
N TYR A 154 7.82 1.83 -2.87
CA TYR A 154 7.14 1.17 -1.75
C TYR A 154 7.75 -0.21 -1.45
N ASN A 155 7.95 -1.04 -2.48
CA ASN A 155 8.54 -2.37 -2.31
C ASN A 155 9.96 -2.32 -1.72
N PHE A 156 10.85 -1.51 -2.29
CA PHE A 156 12.19 -1.35 -1.74
C PHE A 156 12.16 -0.78 -0.33
N TYR A 157 11.19 0.09 -0.07
CA TYR A 157 10.99 0.68 1.23
C TYR A 157 10.61 -0.37 2.27
N ILE A 158 9.53 -1.12 2.06
CA ILE A 158 9.05 -2.18 2.98
C ILE A 158 10.13 -3.23 3.25
N LEU A 159 10.87 -3.63 2.20
CA LEU A 159 11.91 -4.66 2.31
C LEU A 159 13.23 -4.14 2.88
N GLY A 160 13.52 -2.85 2.71
CA GLY A 160 14.75 -2.20 3.17
C GLY A 160 14.64 -1.51 4.55
N LEU A 161 13.43 -1.13 4.96
CA LEU A 161 13.05 -0.60 6.28
C LEU A 161 13.62 -1.34 7.50
N PRO A 162 13.78 -2.67 7.49
CA PRO A 162 14.27 -3.39 8.66
C PRO A 162 15.71 -3.02 9.01
N TYR A 163 16.48 -2.50 8.05
CA TYR A 163 17.88 -2.13 8.23
C TYR A 163 18.06 -0.75 8.86
N HIS A 164 17.28 0.25 8.43
CA HIS A 164 17.34 1.62 8.95
C HIS A 164 15.98 2.32 8.76
N LEU A 165 15.61 3.25 9.67
CA LEU A 165 14.62 4.27 9.36
C LEU A 165 15.34 5.33 8.50
N PRO A 166 15.04 5.46 7.20
CA PRO A 166 15.73 6.40 6.35
C PRO A 166 15.47 7.83 6.82
N ASP A 167 16.57 8.56 6.92
CA ASP A 167 16.61 10.00 7.02
C ASP A 167 17.29 10.50 5.72
N PRO A 168 16.61 11.28 4.87
CA PRO A 168 15.28 11.86 5.07
C PRO A 168 14.11 10.89 4.82
N VAL A 169 12.97 11.24 5.40
CA VAL A 169 11.63 10.73 5.06
C VAL A 169 11.47 10.76 3.53
N LEU A 170 11.29 9.60 2.91
CA LEU A 170 10.97 9.53 1.48
C LEU A 170 9.52 10.01 1.34
N HIS A 171 9.30 11.21 0.80
CA HIS A 171 7.95 11.76 0.59
C HIS A 171 7.28 11.14 -0.64
N ILE A 172 6.91 9.86 -0.55
CA ILE A 172 6.12 9.18 -1.60
C ILE A 172 4.69 9.75 -1.62
N GLN A 173 4.20 10.29 -0.49
CA GLN A 173 2.85 10.86 -0.33
C GLN A 173 2.88 12.34 0.10
N GLU A 174 3.38 13.26 -0.74
CA GLU A 174 3.39 14.70 -0.40
C GLU A 174 1.98 15.31 -0.19
N ALA A 175 0.98 14.87 -0.95
CA ALA A 175 -0.34 15.51 -1.01
C ALA A 175 -1.16 15.41 0.29
N GLU A 176 -0.79 14.51 1.20
CA GLU A 176 -1.58 14.17 2.39
C GLU A 176 -0.98 14.69 3.69
N ILE A 177 0.32 14.97 3.70
CA ILE A 177 1.04 15.31 4.93
C ILE A 177 0.77 16.77 5.36
N GLY A 178 0.42 17.65 4.41
CA GLY A 178 0.36 19.09 4.67
C GLY A 178 1.70 19.63 5.20
N ARG A 179 1.84 20.94 5.40
CA ARG A 179 2.97 21.47 6.17
C ARG A 179 2.61 21.40 7.64
N ALA A 180 2.85 20.25 8.27
CA ALA A 180 2.68 20.08 9.70
C ALA A 180 3.94 20.56 10.44
N ASP A 181 3.81 21.66 11.21
CA ASP A 181 4.88 22.13 12.09
C ASP A 181 4.85 21.33 13.41
N GLY A 182 5.60 20.22 13.45
CA GLY A 182 5.86 19.44 14.68
C GLY A 182 5.19 18.06 14.75
N ALA A 183 5.65 17.21 15.68
CA ALA A 183 5.24 15.80 15.78
C ALA A 183 3.76 15.61 16.19
N GLU A 184 3.18 16.50 17.01
CA GLU A 184 1.75 16.46 17.36
C GLU A 184 0.84 16.99 16.23
N ALA A 185 1.40 17.77 15.30
CA ALA A 185 0.70 18.28 14.12
C ALA A 185 0.69 17.28 12.95
N ALA A 186 1.47 16.19 13.04
CA ALA A 186 1.53 15.17 12.00
C ALA A 186 0.13 14.56 11.76
N PRO A 187 -0.27 14.36 10.49
CA PRO A 187 -1.55 13.76 10.20
C PRO A 187 -1.66 12.34 10.73
N LEU A 188 -2.86 11.97 11.17
CA LEU A 188 -3.13 10.67 11.79
C LEU A 188 -3.51 9.63 10.76
N VAL A 189 -2.92 8.45 10.90
CA VAL A 189 -3.38 7.20 10.29
C VAL A 189 -3.81 6.24 11.39
N ILE A 190 -4.92 5.54 11.15
CA ILE A 190 -5.37 4.43 11.99
C ILE A 190 -5.20 3.15 11.18
N ASP A 191 -4.31 2.28 11.64
CA ASP A 191 -3.99 0.99 11.01
C ASP A 191 -4.65 -0.12 11.83
N VAL A 192 -5.83 -0.56 11.41
CA VAL A 192 -6.63 -1.56 12.14
C VAL A 192 -6.33 -2.94 11.58
N GLY A 193 -5.82 -3.84 12.42
CA GLY A 193 -5.29 -5.12 11.98
C GLY A 193 -3.87 -4.98 11.45
N MET A 194 -3.01 -4.34 12.25
CA MET A 194 -1.63 -4.02 11.90
C MET A 194 -0.80 -5.26 11.49
N GLY A 195 -1.13 -6.43 12.02
CA GLY A 195 -0.30 -7.63 11.92
C GLY A 195 1.09 -7.37 12.52
N LEU A 196 2.14 -7.53 11.70
CA LEU A 196 3.53 -7.25 12.12
C LEU A 196 3.96 -5.82 11.82
N GLY A 197 3.04 -4.96 11.37
CA GLY A 197 3.22 -3.52 11.26
C GLY A 197 4.00 -3.03 10.07
N ALA A 198 4.04 -3.76 8.94
CA ALA A 198 4.70 -3.25 7.75
C ALA A 198 4.05 -1.96 7.22
N ASP A 199 2.72 -1.91 7.19
CA ASP A 199 1.99 -0.73 6.74
C ASP A 199 2.14 0.43 7.74
N SER A 200 2.00 0.17 9.04
CA SER A 200 2.36 1.12 10.10
C SER A 200 3.77 1.70 9.92
N ARG A 201 4.77 0.86 9.63
CA ARG A 201 6.15 1.31 9.36
C ARG A 201 6.23 2.19 8.12
N TYR A 202 5.48 1.86 7.08
CA TYR A 202 5.36 2.72 5.90
C TYR A 202 4.76 4.07 6.26
N PHE A 203 3.60 4.14 6.93
CA PHE A 203 3.02 5.42 7.32
C PHE A 203 3.96 6.27 8.20
N LEU A 204 4.61 5.67 9.19
CA LEU A 204 5.59 6.37 10.03
C LEU A 204 6.74 6.96 9.22
N SER A 205 7.18 6.24 8.19
CA SER A 205 8.23 6.72 7.30
C SER A 205 7.84 7.91 6.46
N GLN A 206 6.56 8.03 6.12
CA GLN A 206 6.04 9.16 5.37
C GLN A 206 5.83 10.37 6.30
N GLY A 207 6.07 10.23 7.61
CA GLY A 207 5.92 11.31 8.58
C GLY A 207 4.55 11.38 9.24
N PHE A 208 3.67 10.40 9.02
CA PHE A 208 2.42 10.29 9.77
C PHE A 208 2.66 9.90 11.23
N ARG A 209 1.67 10.19 12.06
CA ARG A 209 1.48 9.49 13.33
C ARG A 209 0.50 8.34 13.14
N VAL A 210 0.73 7.23 13.83
CA VAL A 210 -0.02 5.98 13.61
C VAL A 210 -0.60 5.47 14.93
N VAL A 211 -1.89 5.15 14.90
CA VAL A 211 -2.52 4.27 15.89
C VAL A 211 -2.68 2.91 15.25
N ALA A 212 -1.88 1.95 15.70
CA ALA A 212 -1.86 0.60 15.19
C ALA A 212 -2.66 -0.32 16.13
N VAL A 213 -3.79 -0.81 15.66
CA VAL A 213 -4.70 -1.68 16.42
C VAL A 213 -4.44 -3.12 16.02
N GLU A 214 -4.20 -3.99 17.00
CA GLU A 214 -3.89 -5.38 16.75
C GLU A 214 -4.48 -6.27 17.84
N ALA A 215 -5.12 -7.35 17.43
CA ALA A 215 -5.79 -8.29 18.32
C ALA A 215 -4.81 -9.32 18.88
N ASN A 216 -3.84 -9.76 18.10
CA ASN A 216 -2.80 -10.67 18.53
C ASN A 216 -1.62 -9.94 19.18
N ARG A 217 -1.57 -10.01 20.51
CA ARG A 217 -0.44 -9.48 21.30
C ARG A 217 0.94 -9.90 20.78
N ARG A 218 1.09 -11.12 20.26
CA ARG A 218 2.38 -11.60 19.77
C ARG A 218 2.86 -10.80 18.56
N ALA A 219 1.96 -10.38 17.69
CA ALA A 219 2.28 -9.58 16.53
C ALA A 219 2.81 -8.19 16.92
N ILE A 220 2.18 -7.56 17.93
CA ILE A 220 2.67 -6.32 18.58
C ILE A 220 4.07 -6.52 19.16
N GLU A 221 4.30 -7.62 19.87
CA GLU A 221 5.60 -7.92 20.47
C GLU A 221 6.70 -8.08 19.40
N VAL A 222 6.40 -8.73 18.28
CA VAL A 222 7.33 -8.86 17.14
C VAL A 222 7.63 -7.49 16.55
N ALA A 223 6.62 -6.66 16.27
CA ALA A 223 6.82 -5.30 15.75
C ALA A 223 7.70 -4.44 16.69
N MET A 224 7.55 -4.62 18.01
CA MET A 224 8.35 -3.94 19.03
C MET A 224 9.81 -4.40 19.10
N THR A 225 10.19 -5.51 18.46
CA THR A 225 11.59 -5.95 18.41
C THR A 225 12.44 -5.17 17.40
N ILE A 226 11.82 -4.34 16.57
CA ILE A 226 12.50 -3.51 15.56
C ILE A 226 13.11 -2.29 16.26
N ASP A 227 14.43 -2.12 16.14
CA ASP A 227 15.21 -1.20 16.98
C ASP A 227 14.72 0.26 16.94
N TRP A 228 14.23 0.73 15.79
CA TRP A 228 13.77 2.11 15.60
C TRP A 228 12.29 2.33 15.93
N VAL A 229 11.50 1.27 16.18
CA VAL A 229 10.09 1.39 16.58
C VAL A 229 9.97 1.99 17.97
N LYS A 230 10.81 1.57 18.92
CA LYS A 230 10.75 2.03 20.31
C LYS A 230 10.90 3.55 20.47
N PRO A 231 11.86 4.24 19.80
CA PRO A 231 11.90 5.70 19.78
C PRO A 231 10.61 6.36 19.30
N LEU A 232 9.93 5.81 18.29
CA LEU A 232 8.68 6.38 17.75
C LEU A 232 7.52 6.24 18.72
N VAL A 233 7.46 5.13 19.47
CA VAL A 233 6.49 4.93 20.56
C VAL A 233 6.72 5.94 21.68
N LEU A 234 7.98 6.10 22.12
CA LEU A 234 8.34 7.07 23.15
C LEU A 234 8.05 8.52 22.74
N ALA A 235 8.18 8.83 21.45
CA ALA A 235 7.87 10.13 20.87
C ALA A 235 6.36 10.36 20.62
N GLY A 236 5.49 9.37 20.88
CA GLY A 236 4.06 9.45 20.61
C GLY A 236 3.68 9.42 19.13
N LYS A 237 4.63 9.12 18.23
CA LYS A 237 4.38 8.98 16.79
C LYS A 237 3.70 7.65 16.45
N LEU A 238 3.92 6.61 17.25
CA LEU A 238 3.28 5.32 17.13
C LEU A 238 2.62 4.92 18.44
N LEU A 239 1.35 4.54 18.39
CA LEU A 239 0.63 3.95 19.50
C LEU A 239 0.14 2.56 19.11
N PHE A 240 0.50 1.54 19.90
CA PHE A 240 -0.08 0.21 19.78
C PHE A 240 -1.33 0.09 20.67
N LEU A 241 -2.43 -0.37 20.10
CA LEU A 241 -3.65 -0.70 20.82
C LEU A 241 -3.93 -2.20 20.69
N HIS A 242 -3.74 -2.93 21.79
CA HIS A 242 -4.09 -4.35 21.87
C HIS A 242 -5.61 -4.50 22.03
N ALA A 243 -6.33 -4.60 20.91
CA ALA A 243 -7.77 -4.72 20.88
C ALA A 243 -8.24 -5.42 19.59
N ALA A 244 -9.34 -6.18 19.70
CA ALA A 244 -10.05 -6.73 18.56
C ALA A 244 -11.17 -5.77 18.11
N VAL A 245 -11.50 -5.76 16.82
CA VAL A 245 -12.65 -5.02 16.32
C VAL A 245 -13.95 -5.64 16.86
N ALA A 246 -14.92 -4.80 17.19
CA ALA A 246 -16.26 -5.22 17.59
C ALA A 246 -17.34 -4.65 16.67
N PRO A 247 -18.48 -5.36 16.56
CA PRO A 247 -19.69 -4.82 15.96
C PRO A 247 -20.25 -3.64 16.76
N PRO A 248 -21.19 -2.86 16.20
CA PRO A 248 -21.88 -1.79 16.91
C PRO A 248 -22.45 -2.23 18.28
N GLY A 249 -22.14 -1.48 19.33
CA GLY A 249 -22.53 -1.78 20.72
C GLY A 249 -21.65 -2.81 21.42
N GLY A 250 -20.68 -3.41 20.72
CA GLY A 250 -19.77 -4.42 21.27
C GLY A 250 -18.48 -3.86 21.87
N GLY A 251 -18.20 -2.56 21.75
CA GLY A 251 -17.00 -1.92 22.26
C GLY A 251 -16.85 -2.04 23.79
N GLY A 252 -15.61 -2.21 24.27
CA GLY A 252 -15.28 -2.27 25.71
C GLY A 252 -15.51 -3.63 26.37
N SER A 253 -16.03 -4.61 25.63
CA SER A 253 -16.20 -6.00 26.04
C SER A 253 -14.91 -6.80 25.81
N SER A 254 -15.01 -8.14 25.75
CA SER A 254 -13.94 -9.04 25.34
C SER A 254 -14.45 -10.04 24.32
N THR A 255 -13.59 -10.44 23.39
CA THR A 255 -13.82 -11.54 22.45
C THR A 255 -12.66 -12.54 22.53
N THR A 256 -12.83 -13.70 21.91
CA THR A 256 -11.76 -14.67 21.73
C THR A 256 -11.15 -14.50 20.35
N VAL A 257 -9.83 -14.41 20.30
CA VAL A 257 -9.03 -14.35 19.09
C VAL A 257 -8.13 -15.57 19.06
N TYR A 258 -8.03 -16.20 17.91
CA TYR A 258 -7.23 -17.40 17.67
C TYR A 258 -6.07 -17.04 16.76
N ALA A 259 -4.84 -17.40 17.13
CA ALA A 259 -3.65 -17.07 16.34
C ALA A 259 -2.61 -18.19 16.38
N PHE A 260 -1.75 -18.25 15.37
CA PHE A 260 -0.66 -19.23 15.32
C PHE A 260 0.65 -18.63 15.82
N ASP A 261 1.38 -19.35 16.68
CA ASP A 261 2.69 -18.88 17.19
C ASP A 261 3.72 -18.64 16.07
N GLN A 262 3.68 -19.45 15.01
CA GLN A 262 4.60 -19.37 13.87
C GLN A 262 4.17 -18.33 12.83
N ARG A 263 2.92 -17.87 12.89
CA ARG A 263 2.34 -16.86 11.99
C ARG A 263 1.52 -15.85 12.80
N PRO A 264 2.19 -15.02 13.62
CA PRO A 264 1.49 -14.09 14.51
C PRO A 264 0.67 -13.02 13.77
N GLU A 265 0.97 -12.73 12.52
CA GLU A 265 0.16 -11.90 11.62
C GLU A 265 -1.20 -12.52 11.28
N GLN A 266 -1.31 -13.85 11.33
CA GLN A 266 -2.56 -14.55 11.04
C GLN A 266 -3.32 -14.79 12.33
N SER A 267 -4.35 -13.97 12.54
CA SER A 267 -5.28 -14.14 13.65
C SER A 267 -6.73 -13.95 13.19
N ASN A 268 -7.66 -14.65 13.82
CA ASN A 268 -9.07 -14.60 13.45
C ASN A 268 -9.95 -14.81 14.69
N ALA A 269 -11.18 -14.28 14.67
CA ALA A 269 -12.16 -14.48 15.74
C ALA A 269 -12.93 -15.82 15.64
N GLN A 270 -12.70 -16.61 14.58
CA GLN A 270 -13.41 -17.86 14.32
C GLN A 270 -12.74 -19.06 14.99
N ALA A 271 -13.55 -19.87 15.70
CA ALA A 271 -13.07 -20.98 16.51
C ALA A 271 -12.44 -22.15 15.73
N TRP A 272 -12.72 -22.31 14.43
CA TRP A 272 -12.11 -23.38 13.63
C TRP A 272 -10.59 -23.26 13.55
N VAL A 273 -10.04 -22.05 13.75
CA VAL A 273 -8.59 -21.81 13.80
C VAL A 273 -7.93 -22.59 14.94
N GLU A 274 -8.65 -22.82 16.05
CA GLU A 274 -8.19 -23.68 17.14
C GLU A 274 -8.02 -25.14 16.69
N GLU A 275 -8.94 -25.64 15.85
CA GLU A 275 -8.95 -27.03 15.37
C GLU A 275 -7.71 -27.35 14.49
N VAL A 276 -7.13 -26.32 13.88
CA VAL A 276 -5.92 -26.43 13.04
C VAL A 276 -4.64 -25.98 13.76
N GLY A 277 -4.70 -25.76 15.08
CA GLY A 277 -3.53 -25.53 15.94
C GLY A 277 -3.30 -24.08 16.38
N GLY A 278 -4.28 -23.19 16.18
CA GLY A 278 -4.23 -21.84 16.74
C GLY A 278 -4.49 -21.82 18.25
N VAL A 279 -3.99 -20.77 18.91
CA VAL A 279 -4.12 -20.55 20.36
C VAL A 279 -5.19 -19.49 20.62
N ALA A 280 -6.19 -19.86 21.42
CA ALA A 280 -7.25 -18.95 21.86
C ALA A 280 -6.75 -17.98 22.93
N THR A 281 -6.97 -16.67 22.71
CA THR A 281 -6.66 -15.61 23.66
C THR A 281 -7.86 -14.68 23.81
N SER A 282 -8.20 -14.30 25.05
CA SER A 282 -9.23 -13.29 25.30
C SER A 282 -8.64 -11.89 25.13
N VAL A 283 -9.28 -11.08 24.29
CA VAL A 283 -8.81 -9.74 23.91
C VAL A 283 -9.96 -8.76 24.11
N ARG A 284 -9.64 -7.56 24.58
CA ARG A 284 -10.62 -6.48 24.71
C ARG A 284 -11.09 -6.02 23.33
N THR A 285 -12.36 -5.67 23.21
CA THR A 285 -12.92 -5.20 21.94
C THR A 285 -12.99 -3.68 21.86
N ILE A 286 -12.89 -3.14 20.66
CA ILE A 286 -13.11 -1.73 20.35
C ILE A 286 -13.89 -1.58 19.05
N GLU A 287 -14.75 -0.58 19.02
CA GLU A 287 -15.46 -0.17 17.81
C GLU A 287 -14.60 0.78 16.96
N CYS A 288 -14.63 0.65 15.64
CA CYS A 288 -13.87 1.54 14.77
C CYS A 288 -14.30 3.01 14.88
N ALA A 289 -15.58 3.26 15.15
CA ALA A 289 -16.04 4.61 15.46
C ALA A 289 -15.42 5.19 16.73
N ASP A 290 -15.15 4.35 17.74
CA ASP A 290 -14.49 4.79 18.97
C ASP A 290 -13.02 5.14 18.76
N LEU A 291 -12.33 4.49 17.82
CA LEU A 291 -10.97 4.88 17.43
C LEU A 291 -10.92 6.34 16.97
N LEU A 292 -11.84 6.74 16.09
CA LEU A 292 -11.92 8.14 15.61
C LEU A 292 -12.33 9.10 16.72
N ARG A 293 -13.22 8.68 17.64
CA ARG A 293 -13.61 9.52 18.80
C ARG A 293 -12.44 9.73 19.78
N LEU A 294 -11.63 8.70 20.00
CA LEU A 294 -10.54 8.73 20.98
C LEU A 294 -9.29 9.43 20.45
N PHE A 295 -8.94 9.20 19.18
CA PHE A 295 -7.68 9.67 18.60
C PHE A 295 -7.83 10.89 17.68
N GLY A 296 -9.06 11.27 17.37
CA GLY A 296 -9.42 12.40 16.52
C GLY A 296 -9.55 12.02 15.05
N GLN A 297 -9.66 13.05 14.21
CA GLN A 297 -9.77 12.87 12.76
C GLN A 297 -8.49 12.23 12.20
N ALA A 298 -8.65 11.07 11.58
CA ALA A 298 -7.62 10.45 10.76
C ALA A 298 -7.70 10.97 9.32
N VAL A 299 -6.56 11.12 8.64
CA VAL A 299 -6.53 11.33 7.19
C VAL A 299 -6.78 10.01 6.47
N TYR A 300 -6.29 8.91 7.05
CA TYR A 300 -6.38 7.57 6.49
C TYR A 300 -6.78 6.55 7.56
N MET A 301 -7.64 5.59 7.21
CA MET A 301 -7.90 4.39 8.02
C MET A 301 -7.73 3.14 7.16
N LYS A 302 -6.80 2.25 7.53
CA LYS A 302 -6.68 0.91 6.97
C LYS A 302 -7.46 -0.07 7.86
N ILE A 303 -8.22 -0.98 7.25
CA ILE A 303 -9.01 -2.00 7.94
C ILE A 303 -8.64 -3.36 7.35
N ASP A 304 -7.94 -4.19 8.13
CA ASP A 304 -7.41 -5.47 7.68
C ASP A 304 -7.52 -6.49 8.83
N VAL A 305 -8.76 -6.83 9.20
CA VAL A 305 -9.09 -7.51 10.47
C VAL A 305 -9.86 -8.80 10.28
N GLU A 306 -9.60 -9.51 9.19
CA GLU A 306 -9.95 -10.92 8.96
C GLU A 306 -11.32 -11.33 9.51
N SER A 307 -12.36 -11.26 8.67
CA SER A 307 -13.77 -11.54 8.99
C SER A 307 -14.47 -10.49 9.86
N SER A 308 -13.75 -9.49 10.39
CA SER A 308 -14.32 -8.41 11.21
C SER A 308 -14.34 -7.05 10.49
N THR A 309 -13.94 -7.01 9.21
CA THR A 309 -13.92 -5.77 8.42
C THR A 309 -15.31 -5.17 8.29
N ILE A 310 -16.35 -6.00 8.16
CA ILE A 310 -17.73 -5.53 8.09
C ILE A 310 -18.20 -4.90 9.41
N ASP A 311 -17.80 -5.45 10.56
CA ASP A 311 -18.14 -4.92 11.88
C ASP A 311 -17.54 -3.52 12.08
N CYS A 312 -16.33 -3.30 11.59
CA CYS A 312 -15.69 -1.99 11.57
C CYS A 312 -16.51 -0.96 10.79
N LEU A 313 -16.95 -1.32 9.57
CA LEU A 313 -17.77 -0.44 8.73
C LEU A 313 -19.16 -0.19 9.32
N ASP A 314 -19.80 -1.22 9.85
CA ASP A 314 -21.11 -1.10 10.50
C ASP A 314 -21.04 -0.17 11.72
N SER A 315 -19.96 -0.25 12.51
CA SER A 315 -19.70 0.69 13.61
C SER A 315 -19.60 2.13 13.12
N LEU A 316 -18.86 2.37 12.03
CA LEU A 316 -18.76 3.70 11.43
C LEU A 316 -20.13 4.18 10.93
N VAL A 317 -20.89 3.35 10.23
CA VAL A 317 -22.23 3.70 9.71
C VAL A 317 -23.19 4.05 10.85
N GLN A 318 -23.26 3.20 11.87
CA GLN A 318 -24.11 3.43 13.04
C GLN A 318 -23.73 4.75 13.73
N SER A 319 -22.43 5.04 13.87
CA SER A 319 -21.95 6.29 14.47
C SER A 319 -22.42 7.55 13.72
N GLN A 320 -22.61 7.48 12.41
CA GLN A 320 -23.11 8.60 11.60
C GLN A 320 -24.62 8.80 11.76
N ARG A 321 -25.36 7.75 12.12
CA ARG A 321 -26.80 7.83 12.41
C ARG A 321 -27.06 8.42 13.80
N ASP A 322 -26.17 8.15 14.75
CA ASP A 322 -26.28 8.66 16.11
C ASP A 322 -26.19 10.19 16.15
N ALA A 323 -27.17 10.85 16.78
CA ALA A 323 -27.31 12.30 16.75
C ALA A 323 -26.28 13.06 17.62
N GLY A 324 -25.61 12.38 18.56
CA GLY A 324 -24.81 13.04 19.60
C GLY A 324 -23.30 12.87 19.53
N ARG A 325 -22.78 11.91 18.75
CA ARG A 325 -21.34 11.53 18.76
C ARG A 325 -20.87 11.02 17.39
N ARG A 326 -21.02 11.85 16.37
CA ARG A 326 -20.53 11.55 15.02
C ARG A 326 -19.03 11.84 14.94
N PRO A 327 -18.17 10.81 14.85
CA PRO A 327 -16.77 11.07 14.56
C PRO A 327 -16.65 11.64 13.16
N GLU A 328 -15.61 12.45 12.96
CA GLU A 328 -15.20 12.85 11.62
C GLU A 328 -14.55 11.65 10.93
N LEU A 329 -15.13 11.25 9.79
CA LEU A 329 -14.65 10.10 9.03
C LEU A 329 -13.38 10.47 8.26
N PRO A 330 -12.48 9.51 8.05
CA PRO A 330 -11.24 9.78 7.34
C PRO A 330 -11.49 10.06 5.86
N LYS A 331 -10.63 10.91 5.28
CA LYS A 331 -10.67 11.24 3.85
C LYS A 331 -10.50 9.99 3.00
N PHE A 332 -9.61 9.11 3.44
CA PHE A 332 -9.32 7.84 2.80
C PHE A 332 -9.59 6.67 3.72
N LEU A 333 -10.04 5.58 3.14
CA LEU A 333 -10.22 4.31 3.83
C LEU A 333 -9.77 3.19 2.90
N SER A 334 -9.05 2.17 3.39
CA SER A 334 -8.90 0.90 2.68
C SER A 334 -9.37 -0.26 3.52
N MET A 335 -9.82 -1.30 2.82
CA MET A 335 -10.22 -2.55 3.44
C MET A 335 -9.77 -3.73 2.58
N GLU A 336 -9.39 -4.82 3.24
CA GLU A 336 -9.12 -6.08 2.53
C GLU A 336 -10.42 -6.64 1.94
N LEU A 337 -10.36 -7.11 0.69
CA LEU A 337 -11.44 -7.85 0.05
C LEU A 337 -11.37 -9.33 0.45
N GLU A 338 -11.79 -9.60 1.69
CA GLU A 338 -11.71 -10.92 2.34
C GLU A 338 -12.54 -12.01 1.63
N ALA A 339 -13.68 -11.63 1.02
CA ALA A 339 -14.54 -12.57 0.32
C ALA A 339 -15.51 -11.90 -0.66
N ALA A 340 -15.81 -12.59 -1.76
CA ALA A 340 -16.72 -12.08 -2.80
C ALA A 340 -18.13 -11.73 -2.26
N GLN A 341 -18.62 -12.48 -1.26
CA GLN A 341 -19.93 -12.22 -0.66
C GLN A 341 -19.99 -10.95 0.21
N LEU A 342 -18.85 -10.46 0.72
CA LEU A 342 -18.78 -9.25 1.54
C LEU A 342 -18.76 -7.97 0.72
N PHE A 343 -18.54 -8.10 -0.59
CA PHE A 343 -18.46 -6.97 -1.52
C PHE A 343 -19.70 -6.07 -1.52
N GLU A 344 -20.90 -6.63 -1.56
CA GLU A 344 -22.14 -5.84 -1.58
C GLU A 344 -22.36 -5.07 -0.26
N PRO A 345 -22.18 -5.70 0.93
CA PRO A 345 -22.10 -4.96 2.20
C PRO A 345 -21.06 -3.83 2.19
N PHE A 346 -19.84 -4.07 1.70
CA PHE A 346 -18.78 -3.05 1.63
C PHE A 346 -19.21 -1.86 0.77
N TYR A 347 -19.71 -2.12 -0.44
CA TYR A 347 -20.20 -1.09 -1.35
C TYR A 347 -21.30 -0.23 -0.71
N ARG A 348 -22.27 -0.87 -0.05
CA ARG A 348 -23.37 -0.18 0.64
C ARG A 348 -22.84 0.74 1.74
N ASN A 349 -21.98 0.21 2.60
CA ASN A 349 -21.46 0.95 3.75
C ASN A 349 -20.57 2.13 3.30
N LEU A 350 -19.69 1.92 2.31
CA LEU A 350 -18.88 3.00 1.74
C LEU A 350 -19.73 4.15 1.19
N LYS A 351 -20.82 3.84 0.47
CA LYS A 351 -21.75 4.87 -0.01
C LYS A 351 -22.48 5.58 1.12
N GLU A 352 -22.94 4.85 2.13
CA GLU A 352 -23.62 5.45 3.27
C GLU A 352 -22.70 6.38 4.08
N LEU A 353 -21.43 6.02 4.21
CA LEU A 353 -20.38 6.85 4.79
C LEU A 353 -19.98 8.04 3.91
N GLY A 354 -20.49 8.12 2.67
CA GLY A 354 -20.24 9.21 1.75
C GLY A 354 -18.90 9.16 1.04
N TYR A 355 -18.32 7.97 0.85
CA TYR A 355 -17.21 7.77 -0.08
C TYR A 355 -17.72 7.84 -1.52
N LEU A 356 -16.99 8.57 -2.36
CA LEU A 356 -17.41 8.93 -3.71
C LEU A 356 -16.56 8.27 -4.80
N PHE A 357 -15.35 7.84 -4.43
CA PHE A 357 -14.42 7.21 -5.35
C PHE A 357 -13.77 5.98 -4.75
N TYR A 358 -13.27 5.10 -5.62
CA TYR A 358 -12.55 3.90 -5.23
C TYR A 358 -11.35 3.58 -6.14
N LYS A 359 -10.49 2.69 -5.65
CA LYS A 359 -9.49 1.92 -6.40
C LYS A 359 -9.49 0.49 -5.88
N ALA A 360 -9.39 -0.49 -6.78
CA ALA A 360 -9.08 -1.87 -6.40
C ALA A 360 -7.58 -2.10 -6.57
N CYS A 361 -6.87 -2.41 -5.50
CA CYS A 361 -5.41 -2.47 -5.47
C CYS A 361 -4.95 -3.91 -5.22
N ARG A 362 -4.00 -4.42 -6.00
CA ARG A 362 -3.37 -5.74 -5.76
C ARG A 362 -2.46 -5.68 -4.54
N GLN A 363 -2.38 -6.75 -3.74
CA GLN A 363 -1.46 -6.82 -2.62
C GLN A 363 -0.22 -7.69 -2.88
N TYR A 364 -0.29 -8.80 -3.63
CA TYR A 364 0.88 -9.71 -3.73
C TYR A 364 2.10 -9.11 -4.42
N VAL A 365 1.91 -8.04 -5.19
CA VAL A 365 3.01 -7.24 -5.72
C VAL A 365 3.88 -6.62 -4.62
N TYR A 366 3.37 -6.52 -3.39
CA TYR A 366 4.05 -5.95 -2.22
C TYR A 366 4.43 -6.97 -1.14
N SER A 367 3.94 -8.20 -1.26
CA SER A 367 4.26 -9.29 -0.35
C SER A 367 5.45 -10.11 -0.87
N PRO A 368 6.64 -10.02 -0.25
CA PRO A 368 7.77 -10.86 -0.64
C PRO A 368 7.48 -12.33 -0.32
N SER A 369 8.16 -13.27 -0.98
CA SER A 369 7.87 -14.70 -0.81
C SER A 369 8.10 -15.22 0.61
N PRO A 370 9.11 -14.77 1.38
CA PRO A 370 9.29 -15.19 2.77
C PRO A 370 8.09 -14.86 3.65
N CYS A 371 7.51 -13.67 3.47
CA CYS A 371 6.30 -13.23 4.18
C CYS A 371 5.13 -14.23 4.01
N GLU A 372 4.79 -14.56 2.77
CA GLU A 372 3.70 -15.48 2.44
C GLU A 372 3.95 -16.92 2.94
N GLN A 373 5.22 -17.27 3.10
CA GLN A 373 5.65 -18.55 3.66
C GLN A 373 5.72 -18.55 5.19
N GLY A 374 5.38 -17.44 5.85
CA GLY A 374 5.50 -17.28 7.32
C GLY A 374 6.95 -17.27 7.80
N GLN A 375 7.90 -16.97 6.92
CA GLN A 375 9.34 -16.94 7.23
C GLN A 375 9.75 -15.55 7.70
N TYR A 376 9.28 -15.17 8.88
CA TYR A 376 9.62 -13.89 9.49
C TYR A 376 10.99 -13.94 10.16
N SER A 377 11.73 -12.85 9.98
CA SER A 377 13.04 -12.65 10.60
C SER A 377 13.23 -11.17 10.95
N LYS A 378 14.40 -10.81 11.47
CA LYS A 378 14.74 -9.39 11.64
C LYS A 378 14.79 -8.66 10.30
N GLU A 379 15.15 -9.39 9.24
CA GLU A 379 15.27 -8.90 7.87
C GLU A 379 13.93 -8.93 7.11
N VAL A 380 12.97 -9.79 7.51
CA VAL A 380 11.57 -9.77 7.00
C VAL A 380 10.60 -9.62 8.18
N PRO A 381 10.38 -8.40 8.67
CA PRO A 381 9.52 -8.18 9.83
C PRO A 381 8.03 -8.12 9.48
N GLY A 382 7.60 -8.34 8.24
CA GLY A 382 6.17 -8.43 7.87
C GLY A 382 5.85 -8.06 6.43
N CYS A 383 4.62 -8.38 6.00
CA CYS A 383 4.06 -8.09 4.67
C CYS A 383 3.40 -6.71 4.68
N GLY A 384 3.55 -5.94 3.60
CA GLY A 384 2.78 -4.71 3.41
C GLY A 384 1.71 -4.86 2.34
N SER A 385 0.65 -4.07 2.42
CA SER A 385 -0.52 -4.15 1.51
C SER A 385 -0.43 -3.21 0.31
N GLY A 386 0.49 -2.23 0.32
CA GLY A 386 0.79 -1.38 -0.83
C GLY A 386 0.87 0.10 -0.53
N PRO A 387 1.12 0.96 -1.52
CA PRO A 387 0.98 2.39 -1.32
C PRO A 387 -0.49 2.72 -1.03
N PHE A 388 -0.70 3.72 -0.18
CA PHE A 388 -2.01 4.09 0.33
C PHE A 388 -2.47 5.44 -0.23
N GLY A 389 -3.72 5.80 0.07
CA GLY A 389 -4.25 7.14 -0.23
C GLY A 389 -4.12 7.51 -1.70
N VAL A 390 -3.65 8.73 -1.99
CA VAL A 390 -3.39 9.23 -3.33
C VAL A 390 -2.44 8.32 -4.11
N ALA A 391 -1.43 7.76 -3.43
CA ALA A 391 -0.41 6.90 -4.03
C ALA A 391 -0.90 5.46 -4.30
N ALA A 392 -2.08 5.07 -3.81
CA ALA A 392 -2.67 3.78 -4.15
C ALA A 392 -2.89 3.66 -5.67
N VAL A 393 -2.76 2.46 -6.22
CA VAL A 393 -2.81 2.23 -7.68
C VAL A 393 -3.86 1.19 -8.01
N ASP A 394 -4.88 1.60 -8.76
CA ASP A 394 -5.90 0.72 -9.30
C ASP A 394 -5.27 -0.28 -10.26
N TYR A 395 -5.52 -1.56 -10.05
CA TYR A 395 -4.85 -2.63 -10.79
C TYR A 395 -5.13 -2.62 -12.30
N LEU A 396 -6.24 -2.00 -12.75
CA LEU A 396 -6.58 -1.86 -14.17
C LEU A 396 -6.32 -0.46 -14.70
N ARG A 397 -6.61 0.57 -13.88
CA ARG A 397 -6.69 1.97 -14.34
C ARG A 397 -5.57 2.85 -13.77
N GLY A 398 -4.63 2.27 -13.03
CA GLY A 398 -3.45 2.94 -12.53
C GLY A 398 -3.79 3.98 -11.48
N LEU A 399 -3.28 5.20 -11.66
CA LEU A 399 -3.41 6.27 -10.67
C LEU A 399 -4.85 6.83 -10.53
N ARG A 400 -5.76 6.48 -11.45
CA ARG A 400 -7.10 7.05 -11.51
C ARG A 400 -7.99 6.54 -10.38
N TRP A 401 -8.66 7.48 -9.71
CA TRP A 401 -9.79 7.20 -8.82
C TRP A 401 -11.07 7.02 -9.64
N ASN A 402 -11.80 5.93 -9.40
CA ASN A 402 -13.02 5.59 -10.12
C ASN A 402 -14.26 6.01 -9.33
N PRO A 403 -15.34 6.48 -9.97
CA PRO A 403 -16.57 6.81 -9.26
C PRO A 403 -17.17 5.60 -8.55
N ILE A 404 -17.55 5.73 -7.27
CA ILE A 404 -18.05 4.61 -6.44
C ILE A 404 -19.26 3.89 -7.05
N HIS A 405 -20.07 4.57 -7.86
CA HIS A 405 -21.24 3.97 -8.51
C HIS A 405 -20.87 2.94 -9.61
N GLU A 406 -19.62 2.94 -10.08
CA GLU A 406 -19.10 1.94 -11.03
C GLU A 406 -18.59 0.67 -10.32
N LEU A 407 -18.36 0.73 -9.01
CA LEU A 407 -17.81 -0.39 -8.24
C LEU A 407 -18.60 -1.69 -8.43
N PRO A 408 -19.96 -1.73 -8.39
CA PRO A 408 -20.71 -2.98 -8.54
C PRO A 408 -20.46 -3.76 -9.84
N SER A 409 -20.08 -3.05 -10.91
CA SER A 409 -19.71 -3.62 -12.21
C SER A 409 -18.23 -4.01 -12.32
N ASP A 410 -17.38 -3.51 -11.44
CA ASP A 410 -15.95 -3.81 -11.42
C ASP A 410 -15.67 -5.06 -10.58
N ARG A 411 -15.89 -6.22 -11.20
CA ARG A 411 -15.77 -7.53 -10.55
C ARG A 411 -14.67 -8.42 -11.14
N GLN A 412 -13.81 -7.88 -12.00
CA GLN A 412 -12.74 -8.70 -12.59
C GLN A 412 -11.75 -9.20 -11.52
N TRP A 413 -11.55 -8.45 -10.43
CA TRP A 413 -10.75 -8.87 -9.28
C TRP A 413 -11.30 -10.13 -8.59
N VAL A 414 -12.62 -10.38 -8.63
CA VAL A 414 -13.27 -11.53 -7.97
C VAL A 414 -12.74 -12.84 -8.54
N GLU A 415 -12.66 -12.94 -9.87
CA GLU A 415 -12.17 -14.15 -10.54
C GLU A 415 -10.70 -14.42 -10.18
N GLU A 416 -9.88 -13.37 -10.06
CA GLU A 416 -8.48 -13.50 -9.68
C GLU A 416 -8.33 -13.88 -8.21
N PHE A 417 -9.13 -13.27 -7.33
CA PHE A 417 -9.18 -13.59 -5.91
C PHE A 417 -9.61 -15.04 -5.66
N GLU A 418 -10.72 -15.48 -6.24
CA GLU A 418 -11.27 -16.84 -6.06
C GLU A 418 -10.33 -17.94 -6.61
N LYS A 419 -9.53 -17.61 -7.64
CA LYS A 419 -8.48 -18.51 -8.16
C LYS A 419 -7.20 -18.46 -7.35
N GLY A 420 -7.12 -17.60 -6.33
CA GLY A 420 -5.91 -17.37 -5.55
C GLY A 420 -4.76 -16.85 -6.39
N LEU A 421 -5.04 -16.00 -7.39
CA LEU A 421 -4.02 -15.34 -8.22
C LEU A 421 -3.49 -14.06 -7.57
N ASP A 422 -4.35 -13.36 -6.82
CA ASP A 422 -4.01 -12.17 -6.06
C ASP A 422 -4.91 -11.95 -4.85
N TRP A 423 -4.46 -11.07 -3.96
CA TRP A 423 -5.25 -10.44 -2.92
C TRP A 423 -5.48 -8.97 -3.26
N PHE A 424 -6.57 -8.42 -2.77
CA PHE A 424 -6.97 -7.07 -3.14
C PHE A 424 -7.42 -6.25 -1.94
N ASP A 425 -6.98 -4.99 -1.93
CA ASP A 425 -7.57 -3.95 -1.12
C ASP A 425 -8.56 -3.12 -1.93
N LEU A 426 -9.69 -2.78 -1.31
CA LEU A 426 -10.57 -1.74 -1.80
C LEU A 426 -10.26 -0.43 -1.09
N HIS A 427 -9.66 0.51 -1.81
CA HIS A 427 -9.43 1.86 -1.33
C HIS A 427 -10.61 2.74 -1.72
N ALA A 428 -11.03 3.62 -0.81
CA ALA A 428 -12.13 4.54 -0.98
C ALA A 428 -11.71 5.96 -0.60
N MET A 429 -12.22 6.96 -1.32
CA MET A 429 -11.95 8.38 -1.07
C MET A 429 -13.23 9.22 -0.97
N ARG A 430 -13.25 10.14 0.00
CA ARG A 430 -14.25 11.22 0.14
C ARG A 430 -13.66 12.53 -0.38
N MET A 431 -14.54 13.42 -0.83
CA MET A 431 -14.14 14.82 -1.07
C MET A 431 -14.05 15.54 0.29
N ALA A 432 -13.02 16.38 0.45
CA ALA A 432 -12.82 17.21 1.63
C ALA A 432 -13.85 18.35 1.71
#